data_AF-A0A7C3C059-F1
#
_entry.id   AF-A0A7C3C059-F1
#
_cell.length_a   1.000
_cell.length_b   1.000
_cell.length_c   1.000
_cell.angle_alpha   90.00
_cell.angle_beta   90.00
_cell.angle_gamma   90.00
#
_symmetry.space_group_name_H-M   'P 1'
#
loop_
_entity.id
_entity.type
_entity.pdbx_description
1 polymer ?
#
loop_
_entity_poly.entity_id
_entity_poly.type
_entity_poly.pdbx_seq_one_letter_code
_entity_poly.pdbx_strand_id
1 'polypeptide(L)'
;MPLQPRKAVSNLKAGIHGGFDQGELETLRIRPDEIIDFSVSTNPAGTPAGMLRQVSVKDLSRYPDSQSTLLRREIARINGVSESNVLVSSG
;
A
#
# COMPACT_ATOMS: atom_id res chain seq x y z
N MET A 1 4.02 29.07 24.86
CA MET A 1 4.27 29.41 23.44
C MET A 1 3.51 28.41 22.57
N PRO A 2 2.69 28.84 21.60
CA PRO A 2 2.02 27.90 20.71
C PRO A 2 3.03 27.23 19.77
N LEU A 3 2.84 25.93 19.50
CA LEU A 3 3.59 25.21 18.48
C LEU A 3 3.23 25.77 17.10
N GLN A 4 4.23 26.20 16.33
CA GLN A 4 4.04 26.63 14.95
C GLN A 4 4.60 25.59 13.97
N PRO A 5 3.88 25.23 12.90
CA PRO A 5 4.35 24.27 11.91
C PRO A 5 5.56 24.80 11.13
N ARG A 6 6.42 23.88 10.66
CA ARG A 6 7.51 24.24 9.72
C ARG A 6 6.90 24.73 8.40
N LYS A 7 7.57 25.67 7.71
CA LYS A 7 7.14 26.20 6.40
C LYS A 7 6.85 25.10 5.37
N ALA A 8 7.57 23.98 5.42
CA ALA A 8 7.38 22.85 4.51
C ALA A 8 5.98 22.20 4.60
N VAL A 9 5.30 22.32 5.75
CA VAL A 9 3.96 21.75 5.96
C VAL A 9 2.87 22.81 6.11
N SER A 10 3.23 24.09 6.15
CA SER A 10 2.26 25.17 6.44
C SER A 10 1.20 25.36 5.36
N ASN A 11 1.52 24.95 4.12
CA ASN A 11 0.65 25.13 2.95
C ASN A 11 0.28 23.79 2.29
N LEU A 12 0.46 22.67 2.99
CA LEU A 12 0.01 21.38 2.47
C LEU A 12 -1.51 21.34 2.44
N LYS A 13 -2.07 20.94 1.29
CA LYS A 13 -3.48 20.61 1.20
C LYS A 13 -3.74 19.31 1.95
N ALA A 14 -4.92 19.19 2.56
CA ALA A 14 -5.35 17.92 3.13
C ALA A 14 -5.39 16.85 2.02
N GLY A 15 -4.72 15.73 2.25
CA GLY A 15 -4.86 14.56 1.40
C GLY A 15 -6.17 13.87 1.75
N ILE A 16 -7.23 14.16 1.01
CA ILE A 16 -8.51 13.44 1.15
C ILE A 16 -8.28 12.06 0.55
N HIS A 17 -8.31 11.02 1.40
CA HIS A 17 -8.19 9.64 0.96
C HIS A 17 -9.58 9.11 0.61
N GLY A 18 -9.67 8.28 -0.43
CA GLY A 18 -10.86 7.49 -0.70
C GLY A 18 -11.02 6.37 0.33
N GLY A 19 -12.26 5.91 0.53
CA GLY A 19 -12.60 4.82 1.43
C GLY A 19 -13.95 5.04 2.09
N PHE A 20 -14.48 3.99 2.71
CA PHE A 20 -15.76 4.08 3.40
C PHE A 20 -15.65 4.92 4.68
N ASP A 21 -16.58 5.87 4.84
CA ASP A 21 -16.82 6.52 6.13
C ASP A 21 -17.60 5.55 7.02
N GLN A 22 -16.95 5.05 8.07
CA GLN A 22 -17.58 4.07 8.97
C GLN A 22 -18.81 4.65 9.69
N GLY A 23 -18.80 5.93 10.03
CA GLY A 23 -19.94 6.59 10.68
C GLY A 23 -21.13 6.74 9.75
N GLU A 24 -20.89 7.02 8.47
CA GLU A 24 -21.92 7.03 7.43
C GLU A 24 -22.51 5.62 7.24
N LEU A 25 -21.66 4.60 7.11
CA LEU A 25 -22.09 3.20 6.99
C LEU A 25 -22.94 2.74 8.17
N GLU A 26 -22.54 3.07 9.40
CA GLU A 26 -23.29 2.77 10.62
C GLU A 26 -24.66 3.46 10.63
N THR A 27 -24.71 4.74 10.26
CA THR A 27 -25.96 5.53 10.19
C THR A 27 -26.93 4.93 9.18
N LEU A 28 -26.42 4.49 8.03
CA LEU A 28 -27.20 3.86 6.97
C LEU A 28 -27.48 2.37 7.22
N ARG A 29 -26.85 1.78 8.24
CA ARG A 29 -26.90 0.34 8.56
C ARG A 29 -26.48 -0.55 7.39
N ILE A 30 -25.49 -0.09 6.62
CA ILE A 30 -24.90 -0.84 5.50
C ILE A 30 -23.60 -1.47 6.00
N ARG A 31 -23.44 -2.77 5.78
CA ARG A 31 -22.16 -3.44 6.07
C ARG A 31 -21.20 -3.23 4.90
N PRO A 32 -19.90 -3.02 5.14
CA PRO A 32 -18.91 -2.85 4.06
C PRO A 32 -18.91 -3.99 3.03
N ASP A 33 -19.19 -5.22 3.44
CA ASP A 33 -19.25 -6.39 2.55
C ASP A 33 -20.50 -6.45 1.66
N GLU A 34 -21.49 -5.58 1.89
CA GLU A 34 -22.66 -5.43 1.02
C GLU A 34 -22.40 -4.44 -0.13
N ILE A 35 -21.23 -3.79 -0.12
CA ILE A 35 -20.85 -2.77 -1.10
C ILE A 35 -19.95 -3.39 -2.16
N ILE A 36 -20.31 -3.19 -3.42
CA ILE A 36 -19.41 -3.43 -4.56
C ILE A 36 -18.64 -2.13 -4.81
N ASP A 37 -17.38 -2.10 -4.38
CA ASP A 37 -16.54 -0.92 -4.47
C ASP A 37 -15.85 -0.80 -5.83
N PHE A 38 -16.32 0.15 -6.65
CA PHE A 38 -15.69 0.56 -7.91
C PHE A 38 -14.87 1.85 -7.79
N SER A 39 -14.73 2.40 -6.58
CA SER A 39 -14.03 3.67 -6.34
C SER A 39 -12.51 3.51 -6.29
N VAL A 40 -12.03 2.28 -6.08
CA VAL A 40 -10.61 1.94 -6.01
C VAL A 40 -10.20 1.03 -7.17
N SER A 41 -9.04 1.29 -7.77
CA SER A 41 -8.50 0.47 -8.87
C SER A 41 -7.85 -0.84 -8.39
N THR A 42 -8.42 -1.48 -7.36
CA THR A 42 -7.93 -2.76 -6.85
C THR A 42 -8.31 -3.90 -7.79
N ASN A 43 -7.50 -4.96 -7.81
CA ASN A 43 -7.83 -6.15 -8.60
C ASN A 43 -9.03 -6.90 -7.96
N PRO A 44 -10.19 -7.01 -8.64
CA PRO A 44 -11.38 -7.64 -8.07
C PRO A 44 -11.21 -9.15 -7.84
N ALA A 45 -10.24 -9.79 -8.49
CA ALA A 45 -9.90 -11.20 -8.22
C ALA A 45 -9.10 -11.38 -6.91
N GLY A 46 -8.70 -10.27 -6.26
CA GLY A 46 -7.90 -10.28 -5.04
C GLY A 46 -6.47 -10.75 -5.27
N THR A 47 -5.83 -11.18 -4.17
CA THR A 47 -4.44 -11.64 -4.18
C THR A 47 -4.32 -13.07 -4.71
N PRO A 48 -3.34 -13.38 -5.58
CA PRO A 48 -3.11 -14.75 -6.06
C PRO A 48 -2.87 -15.76 -4.92
N ALA A 49 -3.54 -16.92 -4.96
CA ALA A 49 -3.52 -17.92 -3.87
C ALA A 49 -2.11 -18.41 -3.49
N GLY A 50 -1.19 -18.53 -4.45
CA GLY A 50 0.20 -18.92 -4.19
C GLY A 50 0.99 -17.88 -3.38
N MET A 51 0.61 -16.61 -3.45
CA MET A 51 1.27 -15.52 -2.73
C MET A 51 0.89 -15.52 -1.24
N LEU A 52 -0.38 -15.79 -0.91
CA LEU A 52 -0.86 -15.80 0.47
C LEU A 52 -0.05 -16.75 1.37
N ARG A 53 0.34 -17.92 0.84
CA ARG A 53 1.16 -18.90 1.57
C ARG A 53 2.61 -18.45 1.79
N GLN A 54 3.15 -17.60 0.92
CA GLN A 54 4.53 -17.12 1.04
C GLN A 54 4.65 -15.89 1.96
N VAL A 55 3.59 -15.10 2.05
CA VAL A 55 3.57 -13.90 2.92
C VAL A 55 3.33 -14.28 4.38
N SER A 56 2.59 -15.36 4.66
CA SER A 56 2.22 -15.76 6.03
C SER A 56 3.36 -16.37 6.86
N VAL A 57 4.53 -16.66 6.27
CA VAL A 57 5.61 -17.46 6.90
C VAL A 57 6.90 -16.66 7.08
N LYS A 58 6.82 -15.37 7.45
CA LYS A 58 8.02 -14.55 7.67
C LYS A 58 8.28 -14.31 9.16
N ASP A 59 9.53 -14.55 9.57
CA ASP A 59 10.05 -14.13 10.87
C ASP A 59 10.14 -12.59 10.90
N LEU A 60 9.20 -11.97 11.62
CA LEU A 60 9.13 -10.51 11.78
C LEU A 60 10.11 -9.96 12.82
N SER A 61 10.86 -10.83 13.51
CA SER A 61 11.88 -10.39 14.48
C SER A 61 13.14 -9.83 13.82
N ARG A 62 13.31 -10.07 12.52
CA ARG A 62 14.48 -9.66 11.74
C ARG A 62 14.14 -8.52 10.81
N TYR A 63 15.07 -7.59 10.66
CA TYR A 63 14.98 -6.60 9.59
C TYR A 63 14.97 -7.29 8.22
N PRO A 64 14.15 -6.81 7.28
CA PRO A 64 14.17 -7.29 5.91
C PRO A 64 15.49 -6.90 5.23
N ASP A 65 15.76 -7.50 4.07
CA ASP A 65 16.83 -7.06 3.18
C ASP A 65 16.61 -5.60 2.77
N SER A 66 17.45 -4.70 3.27
CA SER A 66 17.35 -3.25 3.06
C SER A 66 17.50 -2.83 1.60
N GLN A 67 18.08 -3.68 0.75
CA GLN A 67 18.27 -3.42 -0.68
C GLN A 67 17.20 -4.08 -1.54
N SER A 68 16.30 -4.88 -0.95
CA SER A 68 15.31 -5.66 -1.70
C SER A 68 15.93 -6.46 -2.86
N THR A 69 17.13 -7.02 -2.62
CA THR A 69 18.05 -7.53 -3.64
C THR A 69 17.39 -8.55 -4.56
N LEU A 70 16.68 -9.52 -3.98
CA LEU A 70 16.01 -10.57 -4.74
C LEU A 70 14.84 -10.04 -5.57
N LEU A 71 14.03 -9.15 -4.99
CA LEU A 71 12.91 -8.53 -5.69
C LEU A 71 13.39 -7.65 -6.84
N ARG A 72 14.41 -6.82 -6.59
CA ARG A 72 15.01 -5.94 -7.59
C ARG A 72 15.56 -6.73 -8.77
N ARG A 73 16.30 -7.81 -8.51
CA ARG A 73 16.84 -8.71 -9.54
C ARG A 73 15.73 -9.32 -10.39
N GLU A 74 14.67 -9.81 -9.77
CA GLU A 74 13.61 -10.50 -10.50
C GLU A 74 12.77 -9.53 -11.34
N ILE A 75 12.49 -8.32 -10.83
CA ILE A 75 11.86 -7.25 -11.61
C ILE A 75 12.74 -6.89 -12.81
N ALA A 76 14.05 -6.69 -12.61
CA ALA A 76 14.98 -6.36 -13.68
C ALA A 76 15.01 -7.44 -14.78
N ARG A 77 15.06 -8.71 -14.36
CA ARG A 77 15.05 -9.88 -15.26
C ARG A 77 13.77 -9.96 -16.08
N ILE A 78 12.59 -9.83 -15.45
CA ILE A 78 11.29 -9.94 -16.13
C ILE A 78 11.10 -8.80 -17.15
N ASN A 79 11.62 -7.61 -16.85
CA ASN A 79 11.49 -6.43 -17.71
C ASN A 79 12.66 -6.25 -18.70
N GLY A 80 13.69 -7.10 -18.66
CA GLY A 80 14.85 -7.01 -19.56
C GLY A 80 15.71 -5.76 -19.34
N VAL A 81 15.80 -5.26 -18.11
CA VAL A 81 16.56 -4.04 -17.75
C VAL A 81 17.68 -4.35 -16.75
N SER A 82 18.60 -3.41 -16.57
CA SER A 82 19.61 -3.48 -15.50
C SER A 82 18.96 -3.35 -14.12
N GLU A 83 19.52 -4.04 -13.10
CA GLU A 83 19.12 -3.84 -11.70
C GLU A 83 19.25 -2.38 -11.25
N SER A 84 20.19 -1.63 -11.82
CA SER A 84 20.39 -0.19 -11.52
C SER A 84 19.20 0.67 -11.95
N ASN A 85 18.33 0.17 -12.82
CA ASN A 85 17.14 0.87 -13.29
C ASN A 85 15.88 0.55 -12.47
N VAL A 86 16.03 -0.21 -11.37
CA VAL A 86 14.91 -0.64 -10.53
C VAL A 86 15.08 -0.10 -9.11
N LEU A 87 14.10 0.69 -8.66
CA LEU A 87 13.97 1.14 -7.28
C LEU A 87 12.74 0.47 -6.64
N VAL A 88 12.93 -0.14 -5.48
CA VAL A 88 11.85 -0.72 -4.68
C VAL A 88 11.49 0.27 -3.56
N SER A 89 10.20 0.57 -3.41
CA SER A 89 9.68 1.43 -2.35
C SER A 89 8.31 0.93 -1.86
N SER A 90 7.83 1.45 -0.73
CA SER A 90 6.47 1.24 -0.25
C SER A 90 5.49 2.07 -1.09
N GLY A 91 4.87 1.41 -2.07
CA GLY A 91 3.82 1.99 -2.92
C GLY A 91 2.45 2.03 -2.28
#